data_AF-A0AAW1D1B9-F1
#
_entry.id   AF-A0AAW1D1B9-F1
#
_cell.length_a   1.000
_cell.length_b   1.000
_cell.length_c   1.000
_cell.angle_alpha   90.00
_cell.angle_beta   90.00
_cell.angle_gamma   90.00
#
_symmetry.space_group_name_H-M   'P 1'
#
loop_
_entity.id
_entity.type
_entity.pdbx_description
1 polymer ?
#
loop_
_entity_poly.entity_id
_entity_poly.type
_entity_poly.pdbx_seq_one_letter_code
_entity_poly.pdbx_strand_id
1 'polypeptide(L)' 'MSRTLFIFSVFLVAALFVMDAALASYKKPPFNGSIFGKRSGPSSDYETAGKALSTMCEIAAEACSAWFPIQDNN' A
#
# COMPACT_ATOMS: atom_id res chain seq x y z
N MET A 1 26.34 13.97 39.04
CA MET A 1 24.99 14.37 39.49
C MET A 1 24.23 15.16 38.42
N SER A 2 24.69 16.36 38.01
CA SER A 2 23.94 17.19 37.04
C SER A 2 23.84 16.60 35.63
N ARG A 3 24.93 16.03 35.10
CA ARG A 3 24.91 15.39 33.76
C ARG A 3 24.02 14.16 33.70
N THR A 4 24.02 13.34 34.75
CA THR A 4 23.15 12.16 34.86
C THR A 4 21.68 12.57 34.97
N LEU A 5 21.37 13.63 35.73
CA LEU A 5 20.00 14.18 35.82
C LEU A 5 19.52 14.73 34.48
N PHE A 6 20.39 15.42 33.73
CA PHE A 6 20.07 15.93 32.41
C PHE A 6 19.77 14.81 31.42
N ILE A 7 20.61 13.76 31.39
CA ILE A 7 20.40 12.59 30.53
C ILE A 7 19.07 11.88 30.88
N PHE A 8 18.79 11.71 32.18
CA PHE A 8 17.53 11.13 32.64
C PHE A 8 16.32 11.97 32.22
N SER A 9 16.41 13.30 32.33
CA SER A 9 15.34 14.21 31.91
C SER A 9 15.06 14.12 30.42
N VAL A 10 16.11 14.11 29.59
CA VAL A 10 15.97 13.96 28.13
C VAL A 10 15.36 12.61 27.77
N PHE A 11 15.80 11.53 28.42
CA PHE A 11 15.26 10.19 28.20
C PHE A 11 13.78 10.10 28.58
N LEU A 12 13.38 10.71 29.70
CA LEU A 12 12.00 10.74 30.15
C LEU A 12 11.11 11.49 29.15
N VAL A 13 11.54 12.65 28.67
CA VAL A 13 10.82 13.42 27.64
C VAL A 13 10.67 12.59 26.36
N ALA A 14 11.73 11.95 25.88
CA ALA A 14 11.68 11.09 24.70
C ALA A 14 10.70 9.91 24.88
N ALA A 15 10.68 9.28 26.06
CA ALA A 15 9.76 8.20 26.36
C ALA A 15 8.29 8.64 26.30
N LEU A 16 7.97 9.83 26.82
CA LEU A 16 6.60 10.37 26.76
C LEU A 16 6.12 10.60 25.32
N PHE A 17 6.98 11.12 24.44
CA PHE A 17 6.63 11.31 23.03
C PHE A 17 6.40 10.00 22.28
N VAL A 18 7.19 8.96 22.56
CA VAL A 18 7.02 7.64 21.94
C VAL A 18 5.73 6.97 22.40
N MET A 19 5.36 7.12 23.68
CA MET A 19 4.09 6.57 24.19
C MET A 19 2.88 7.23 23.53
N ASP A 20 2.90 8.56 23.30
CA ASP A 20 1.82 9.27 22.61
C ASP A 20 1.63 8.78 21.15
N ALA A 21 2.74 8.62 20.42
CA ALA A 21 2.73 8.07 19.07
C ALA A 21 2.23 6.61 19.02
N ALA A 22 2.61 5.79 20.01
CA ALA A 22 2.15 4.41 20.12
C ALA A 22 0.63 4.34 20.37
N LEU A 23 0.08 5.21 21.23
CA LEU A 23 -1.35 5.28 21.50
C LEU A 23 -2.16 5.78 20.29
N ALA A 24 -1.62 6.75 19.54
CA ALA A 24 -2.24 7.27 18.32
C ALA A 24 -2.29 6.21 17.19
N SER A 25 -1.27 5.36 17.07
CA SER A 25 -1.23 4.24 16.11
C SER A 25 -2.04 3.03 16.56
N TYR A 26 -2.18 2.78 17.87
CA TYR A 26 -2.95 1.63 18.37
C TYR A 26 -4.47 1.80 18.20
N LYS A 27 -4.97 3.05 18.25
CA LYS A 27 -6.42 3.33 18.17
C LYS A 27 -6.99 3.39 16.75
N LYS A 28 -6.13 3.27 15.74
CA LYS A 28 -6.54 3.18 14.33
C LYS A 28 -5.93 1.92 13.74
N PRO A 29 -6.62 0.77 13.80
CA PRO A 29 -6.28 -0.33 12.91
C PRO A 29 -6.24 0.25 11.50
N PRO A 30 -5.16 0.10 10.71
CA PRO A 30 -5.05 0.74 9.40
C PRO A 30 -6.03 0.16 8.36
N PHE A 31 -7.07 -0.56 8.77
CA PHE A 31 -8.10 -1.17 7.93
C PHE A 31 -9.39 -1.46 8.72
N ASN A 32 -9.86 -0.55 9.59
CA ASN A 32 -11.20 -0.71 10.19
C ASN A 32 -12.30 -0.39 9.15
N GLY A 33 -12.45 -1.30 8.19
CA GLY A 33 -13.29 -1.18 7.01
C GLY A 33 -12.49 -1.26 5.71
N SER A 34 -12.02 -2.46 5.35
CA SER A 34 -11.89 -2.90 3.95
C SER A 34 -11.16 -1.93 2.99
N ILE A 35 -9.83 -1.97 2.87
CA ILE A 35 -9.14 -1.23 1.77
C ILE A 35 -9.61 -1.69 0.39
N PHE A 36 -10.02 -2.95 0.29
CA PHE A 36 -10.87 -3.40 -0.80
C PHE A 36 -12.28 -3.41 -0.24
N GLY A 37 -13.02 -2.31 -0.36
CA GLY A 37 -14.44 -2.26 0.03
C GLY A 37 -15.12 -3.59 -0.27
N LYS A 38 -15.84 -4.17 0.71
CA LYS A 38 -16.67 -5.36 0.47
C LYS A 38 -17.42 -5.09 -0.84
N ARG A 39 -17.13 -5.87 -1.87
CA ARG A 39 -17.78 -5.72 -3.19
C ARG A 39 -19.24 -6.13 -3.03
N SER A 40 -20.02 -5.24 -2.45
CA SER A 40 -21.49 -5.27 -2.47
C SER A 40 -21.99 -4.31 -3.57
N GLY A 41 -21.20 -4.11 -4.62
CA GLY A 41 -21.61 -3.47 -5.87
C GLY A 41 -22.06 -4.54 -6.87
N PRO A 42 -22.95 -4.20 -7.82
CA PRO A 42 -23.46 -5.16 -8.80
C PRO A 42 -22.30 -5.83 -9.54
N SER A 43 -22.46 -7.11 -9.87
CA SER A 43 -21.50 -7.95 -10.62
C SER A 43 -21.03 -7.35 -11.96
N SER A 44 -21.65 -6.26 -12.42
CA SER A 44 -21.29 -5.49 -13.63
C SER A 44 -19.92 -4.83 -13.58
N ASP A 45 -19.43 -4.43 -12.39
CA ASP A 45 -18.17 -3.69 -12.29
C ASP A 45 -16.95 -4.62 -12.44
N TYR A 46 -17.09 -5.90 -12.06
CA TYR A 46 -16.05 -6.92 -12.26
C TYR A 46 -15.87 -7.26 -13.74
N GLU A 47 -16.97 -7.40 -14.48
CA GLU A 47 -16.95 -7.58 -15.94
C GLU A 47 -16.30 -6.39 -16.64
N THR A 48 -16.63 -5.16 -16.22
CA THR A 48 -16.06 -3.94 -16.78
C THR A 48 -14.55 -3.84 -16.48
N ALA A 49 -14.14 -4.13 -15.25
CA ALA A 49 -12.74 -4.17 -14.87
C ALA A 49 -11.95 -5.29 -15.58
N GLY A 50 -12.56 -6.47 -15.77
CA GLY A 50 -11.97 -7.59 -16.51
C GLY A 50 -11.76 -7.24 -17.99
N LYS A 51 -12.73 -6.58 -18.62
CA LYS A 51 -12.61 -6.06 -19.98
C LYS A 51 -11.50 -5.00 -20.08
N ALA A 52 -11.46 -4.05 -19.14
CA ALA A 52 -10.41 -3.04 -19.10
C ALA A 52 -9.02 -3.67 -18.95
N LEU A 53 -8.84 -4.65 -18.06
CA LEU A 53 -7.59 -5.39 -17.90
C LEU A 53 -7.18 -6.13 -19.18
N SER A 54 -8.14 -6.79 -19.84
CA SER A 54 -7.89 -7.49 -21.11
C SER A 54 -7.41 -6.52 -22.19
N THR A 55 -8.06 -5.36 -22.33
CA THR A 55 -7.63 -4.33 -23.30
C THR A 55 -6.24 -3.80 -23.00
N MET A 56 -5.89 -3.62 -21.71
CA MET A 56 -4.56 -3.16 -21.30
C MET A 56 -3.48 -4.21 -21.61
N CYS A 57 -3.79 -5.50 -21.45
CA CYS A 57 -2.90 -6.59 -21.81
C CYS A 57 -2.63 -6.63 -23.32
N GLU A 58 -3.67 -6.43 -24.13
CA GLU A 58 -3.56 -6.40 -25.59
C GLU A 58 -2.71 -5.23 -26.07
N ILE A 59 -2.92 -4.03 -25.51
CA ILE A 59 -2.10 -2.83 -25.81
C ILE A 59 -0.64 -3.07 -25.42
N ALA A 60 -0.39 -3.66 -24.25
CA ALA A 60 0.97 -3.98 -23.81
C ALA A 60 1.63 -5.01 -24.73
N ALA A 61 0.89 -6.04 -25.16
CA ALA A 61 1.37 -7.05 -26.09
C ALA A 61 1.71 -6.44 -27.46
N GLU A 62 0.85 -5.57 -28.00
CA GLU A 62 1.09 -4.85 -29.25
C GLU A 62 2.34 -3.95 -29.15
N ALA A 63 2.45 -3.17 -28.06
CA ALA A 63 3.61 -2.32 -27.84
C ALA A 63 4.90 -3.14 -27.72
N CYS A 64 4.88 -4.24 -26.98
CA CYS A 64 6.04 -5.13 -26.83
C CYS A 64 6.40 -5.85 -28.14
N SER A 65 5.44 -6.14 -29.03
CA SER A 65 5.69 -6.83 -30.30
C SER A 65 6.65 -6.05 -31.21
N ALA A 66 6.67 -4.72 -31.11
CA ALA A 66 7.61 -3.87 -31.83
C ALA A 66 9.06 -4.01 -31.32
N TRP A 67 9.24 -4.37 -30.04
CA TRP A 67 10.54 -4.52 -29.40
C TRP A 67 11.01 -5.98 -29.37
N PHE A 68 10.06 -6.91 -29.35
CA PHE A 68 10.28 -8.35 -29.27
C PHE A 68 9.51 -9.04 -30.39
N PRO A 69 9.97 -8.90 -31.66
CA PRO A 69 9.36 -9.63 -32.76
C PRO A 69 9.49 -11.12 -32.49
N ILE A 70 8.35 -11.82 -32.47
CA ILE A 70 8.32 -13.28 -32.30
C ILE A 70 9.13 -13.87 -33.46
N GLN A 71 10.29 -14.45 -33.13
CA GLN A 71 11.08 -15.19 -34.09
C GLN A 71 10.51 -16.61 -34.14
N ASP A 72 9.68 -16.89 -35.14
CA ASP A 72 9.27 -18.25 -35.46
C ASP A 72 10.54 -19.06 -35.81
N ASN A 73 11.11 -19.74 -34.83
CA ASN A 73 12.23 -20.66 -35.03
C ASN A 73 11.67 -21.97 -35.59
N ASN A 74 11.76 -22.13 -36.91
CA ASN A 74 11.63 -23.41 -37.60
C ASN A 74 12.98 -24.13 -37.65
#